data_AF-A0A1K1MAH2-F1
#
_entry.id   AF-A0A1K1MAH2-F1
#
_cell.length_a   1.000
_cell.length_b   1.000
_cell.length_c   1.000
_cell.angle_alpha   90.00
_cell.angle_beta   90.00
_cell.angle_gamma   90.00
#
_symmetry.space_group_name_H-M   'P 1'
#
loop_
_entity.id
_entity.type
_entity.pdbx_description
1 polymer ?
#
loop_
_entity_poly.entity_id
_entity_poly.type
_entity_poly.pdbx_seq_one_letter_code
_entity_poly.pdbx_strand_id
1 'polypeptide(L)'
;MKKTIISLSALTIAVALTTSFTSCSNEDLTVESAVQPAEQTYTLSIPATLDNGTRAVNLDNGDAKSGTSSSSVTFTDKEEIQVYNATKKKMLTGCLTPKNIGTDGKTCELTGKLTGKINAGDELKLFYNMNILDDEYPANDGFIYNEQDATQASLIDGAEATVTASSIKDGVLKTADAASFELVQSMFRFNFVDENDKPVNIKTFRIQSETNSLVLYYFPLETEKFKNQPMEYAYTFDKTISGVFYMAVRFNESKSSDKDQLTFIITDEEGYEYKVTKKAPKGGFKNGKYYYNKSAFKLEKTSNRVPNIEWIKVEIGQIVYPNDHNCYYANGVEDENSSKLPAEFSLSGISNGFCFQLQHGATIHLNGLDATYENGNNNQFVNSVSVLNLDINGENRVTCSTHSNAFSASGDVKLSGKGTLTVTVSKYIYCGISGNNYKNTSNNYEITTEIDVTSQLAAEGYTVTRSARQDNADGSYTWTYTVKPKE
;
A
#
# COMPACT_ATOMS: atom_id res chain seq x y z
N MET A 1 -58.03 39.89 28.38
CA MET A 1 -58.04 40.11 29.85
C MET A 1 -56.77 39.53 30.45
N LYS A 2 -56.07 40.33 31.26
CA LYS A 2 -55.09 40.02 32.35
C LYS A 2 -54.11 38.85 32.11
N LYS A 3 -52.85 39.09 31.74
CA LYS A 3 -51.67 39.37 32.59
C LYS A 3 -51.50 38.41 33.78
N THR A 4 -50.45 37.60 33.72
CA THR A 4 -49.49 37.44 34.83
C THR A 4 -48.07 37.34 34.28
N ILE A 5 -47.23 38.29 34.70
CA ILE A 5 -45.77 38.32 34.62
C ILE A 5 -45.30 38.33 36.08
N ILE A 6 -44.30 37.51 36.44
CA ILE A 6 -43.35 37.72 37.55
C ILE A 6 -42.02 37.12 37.04
N SER A 7 -41.14 37.92 36.44
CA SER A 7 -39.92 38.56 37.01
C SER A 7 -38.93 37.57 37.64
N LEU A 8 -37.76 37.29 37.02
CA LEU A 8 -36.55 38.12 36.86
C LEU A 8 -35.75 38.30 38.16
N SER A 9 -34.58 37.68 38.23
CA SER A 9 -33.34 38.36 38.66
C SER A 9 -32.10 37.54 38.28
N ALA A 10 -31.22 38.19 37.52
CA ALA A 10 -29.93 37.74 37.03
C ALA A 10 -28.84 37.74 38.11
N LEU A 11 -27.78 36.94 37.92
CA LEU A 11 -26.40 37.41 38.12
C LEU A 11 -25.40 36.54 37.35
N THR A 12 -24.22 37.11 37.15
CA THR A 12 -23.34 37.03 35.99
C THR A 12 -21.99 36.36 36.35
N ILE A 13 -21.23 35.89 35.34
CA ILE A 13 -19.77 35.58 35.32
C ILE A 13 -19.43 34.20 35.97
N ALA A 14 -18.64 33.28 35.40
CA ALA A 14 -17.43 33.38 34.59
C ALA A 14 -17.22 32.18 33.64
N VAL A 15 -16.43 32.45 32.59
CA VAL A 15 -15.76 31.52 31.70
C VAL A 15 -14.83 30.55 32.46
N ALA A 16 -14.87 29.27 32.11
CA ALA A 16 -13.68 28.41 32.07
C ALA A 16 -13.91 27.26 31.08
N LEU A 17 -13.17 27.30 29.98
CA LEU A 17 -12.92 26.18 29.08
C LEU A 17 -12.32 25.01 29.87
N THR A 18 -12.80 23.78 29.63
CA THR A 18 -11.94 22.63 29.32
C THR A 18 -12.77 21.52 28.68
N THR A 19 -12.27 21.08 27.54
CA THR A 19 -12.65 20.00 26.65
C THR A 19 -12.66 18.61 27.29
N SER A 20 -13.65 17.79 26.96
CA SER A 20 -13.45 16.43 26.40
C SER A 20 -14.78 15.81 25.98
N PHE A 21 -14.86 15.46 24.70
CA PHE A 21 -15.98 14.75 24.10
C PHE A 21 -15.89 13.26 24.43
N THR A 22 -16.96 12.69 24.98
CA THR A 22 -17.24 11.25 24.96
C THR A 22 -18.43 11.03 24.02
N SER A 23 -18.18 10.45 22.85
CA SER A 23 -19.21 9.83 22.04
C SER A 23 -19.29 8.35 22.39
N CYS A 24 -20.51 7.89 22.71
CA CYS A 24 -20.91 6.50 22.69
C CYS A 24 -22.30 6.46 22.10
N SER A 25 -22.50 5.70 21.03
CA SER A 25 -23.78 5.05 20.75
C SER A 25 -23.53 3.77 19.98
N ASN A 26 -23.71 2.66 20.71
CA ASN A 26 -23.88 1.30 20.22
C ASN A 26 -25.29 1.14 19.64
N GLU A 27 -25.42 0.43 18.52
CA GLU A 27 -26.60 -0.34 18.09
C GLU A 27 -26.09 -1.23 16.93
N ASP A 28 -25.59 -2.44 17.19
CA ASP A 28 -26.41 -3.65 17.12
C ASP A 28 -25.77 -4.79 17.95
N LEU A 29 -26.29 -5.04 19.14
CA LEU A 29 -26.00 -6.24 19.93
C LEU A 29 -27.23 -6.61 20.76
N THR A 30 -28.22 -7.23 20.11
CA THR A 30 -29.24 -8.02 20.82
C THR A 30 -29.40 -9.39 20.16
N VAL A 31 -28.46 -10.30 20.43
CA VAL A 31 -28.72 -11.75 20.54
C VAL A 31 -27.79 -12.35 21.59
N GLU A 32 -28.41 -12.91 22.65
CA GLU A 32 -27.90 -13.80 23.70
C GLU A 32 -26.74 -13.35 24.61
N SER A 33 -27.14 -12.91 25.81
CA SER A 33 -26.32 -12.81 27.02
C SER A 33 -25.78 -14.18 27.46
N ALA A 34 -24.65 -14.61 26.87
CA ALA A 34 -23.65 -15.32 27.65
C ALA A 34 -22.89 -14.28 28.47
N VAL A 35 -22.80 -14.45 29.79
CA VAL A 35 -21.95 -13.63 30.67
C VAL A 35 -20.56 -13.55 30.03
N GLN A 36 -20.22 -12.43 29.40
CA GLN A 36 -18.87 -12.22 28.91
C GLN A 36 -17.98 -12.10 30.15
N PRO A 37 -17.00 -12.99 30.36
CA PRO A 37 -16.07 -12.82 31.46
C PRO A 37 -15.35 -11.49 31.24
N ALA A 38 -15.37 -10.64 32.28
CA ALA A 38 -14.67 -9.36 32.28
C ALA A 38 -13.22 -9.54 31.81
N GLU A 39 -12.74 -8.64 30.95
CA GLU A 39 -11.33 -8.61 30.59
C GLU A 39 -10.49 -8.48 31.86
N GLN A 40 -9.53 -9.38 32.05
CA GLN A 40 -8.68 -9.42 33.23
C GLN A 40 -7.31 -8.87 32.84
N THR A 41 -6.69 -8.11 33.75
CA THR A 41 -5.30 -7.68 33.61
C THR A 41 -4.38 -8.73 34.24
N TYR A 42 -3.45 -9.24 33.45
CA TYR A 42 -2.46 -10.22 33.86
C TYR A 42 -1.07 -9.58 33.95
N THR A 43 -0.31 -9.89 34.98
CA THR A 43 1.14 -9.63 35.03
C THR A 43 1.85 -10.86 34.48
N LEU A 44 2.67 -10.69 33.45
CA LEU A 44 3.46 -11.77 32.87
C LEU A 44 4.92 -11.62 33.27
N SER A 45 5.60 -12.75 33.43
CA SER A 45 7.06 -12.85 33.52
C SER A 45 7.48 -14.08 32.74
N ILE A 46 7.99 -13.88 31.53
CA ILE A 46 8.38 -14.96 30.63
C ILE A 46 9.90 -14.91 30.44
N PRO A 47 10.65 -15.94 30.86
CA PRO A 47 12.06 -16.06 30.47
C PRO A 47 12.14 -16.09 28.95
N ALA A 48 12.99 -15.26 28.35
CA ALA A 48 13.14 -15.17 26.91
C ALA A 48 14.60 -15.27 26.48
N THR A 49 14.79 -15.85 25.30
CA THR A 49 16.09 -15.99 24.66
C THR A 49 16.02 -15.59 23.19
N LEU A 50 17.08 -14.95 22.70
CA LEU A 50 17.34 -14.73 21.28
C LEU A 50 18.30 -15.81 20.78
N ASP A 51 18.01 -16.39 19.61
CA ASP A 51 18.90 -17.38 19.00
C ASP A 51 20.26 -16.77 18.56
N ASN A 52 21.30 -17.60 18.53
CA ASN A 52 22.70 -17.23 18.34
C ASN A 52 23.13 -16.98 16.88
N GLY A 53 22.28 -17.22 15.89
CA GLY A 53 22.75 -17.33 14.51
C GLY A 53 23.01 -16.01 13.76
N THR A 54 22.94 -14.84 14.39
CA THR A 54 22.74 -13.58 13.66
C THR A 54 23.81 -12.50 13.99
N ARG A 55 24.41 -11.85 12.97
CA ARG A 55 25.55 -10.88 13.08
C ARG A 55 25.17 -9.39 12.88
N ALA A 56 24.69 -8.66 13.88
CA ALA A 56 24.05 -7.36 13.65
C ALA A 56 24.94 -6.26 13.04
N VAL A 57 24.35 -5.37 12.21
CA VAL A 57 24.76 -3.96 12.19
C VAL A 57 24.02 -3.28 13.35
N ASN A 58 24.74 -2.64 14.26
CA ASN A 58 24.14 -1.91 15.38
C ASN A 58 23.82 -0.48 14.93
N LEU A 59 22.54 -0.11 14.85
CA LEU A 59 22.09 1.24 14.47
C LEU A 59 22.07 2.21 15.66
N ASP A 60 22.18 1.70 16.89
CA ASP A 60 21.88 2.46 18.11
C ASP A 60 23.09 3.17 18.75
N ASN A 61 24.27 3.11 18.12
CA ASN A 61 25.42 3.89 18.56
C ASN A 61 26.00 4.64 17.37
N GLY A 62 25.94 5.97 17.43
CA GLY A 62 26.39 6.94 16.43
C GLY A 62 27.88 6.94 16.06
N ASP A 63 28.53 5.79 16.06
CA ASP A 63 29.94 5.58 15.71
C ASP A 63 30.10 4.48 14.65
N ALA A 64 29.36 4.58 13.54
CA ALA A 64 29.67 3.88 12.30
C ALA A 64 31.09 4.21 11.73
N LYS A 65 31.87 5.06 12.41
CA LYS A 65 33.25 5.44 12.07
C LYS A 65 34.32 4.54 12.68
N SER A 66 34.02 3.69 13.67
CA SER A 66 35.01 2.77 14.22
C SER A 66 34.78 1.37 13.68
N GLY A 67 35.65 0.92 12.76
CA GLY A 67 35.67 -0.42 12.18
C GLY A 67 35.96 -1.57 13.16
N THR A 68 35.37 -1.55 14.35
CA THR A 68 35.37 -2.66 15.30
C THR A 68 34.09 -3.46 15.16
N SER A 69 34.21 -4.54 14.39
CA SER A 69 33.20 -5.58 14.20
C SER A 69 33.00 -6.40 15.49
N SER A 70 32.00 -6.07 16.30
CA SER A 70 31.44 -7.00 17.28
C SER A 70 30.01 -6.58 17.67
N SER A 71 29.01 -7.32 17.24
CA SER A 71 27.60 -6.94 17.46
C SER A 71 26.69 -8.17 17.43
N SER A 72 26.62 -8.86 18.58
CA SER A 72 25.57 -9.83 18.87
C SER A 72 24.22 -9.12 19.05
N VAL A 73 23.12 -9.72 18.58
CA VAL A 73 21.76 -9.24 18.86
C VAL A 73 21.50 -9.32 20.37
N THR A 74 20.97 -8.25 20.97
CA THR A 74 20.66 -8.15 22.40
C THR A 74 19.30 -7.50 22.63
N PHE A 75 18.56 -7.95 23.65
CA PHE A 75 17.40 -7.23 24.17
C PHE A 75 17.78 -5.85 24.71
N THR A 76 16.86 -4.89 24.60
CA THR A 76 16.93 -3.59 25.25
C THR A 76 15.67 -3.33 26.08
N ASP A 77 15.79 -2.56 27.14
CA ASP A 77 14.68 -2.28 28.06
C ASP A 77 13.66 -1.25 27.52
N LYS A 78 13.88 -0.77 26.28
CA LYS A 78 13.00 0.16 25.55
C LYS A 78 12.03 -0.56 24.60
N GLU A 79 12.21 -1.86 24.40
CA GLU A 79 11.40 -2.63 23.46
C GLU A 79 10.01 -2.94 24.00
N GLU A 80 9.03 -2.92 23.09
CA GLU A 80 7.66 -3.33 23.36
C GLU A 80 7.31 -4.61 22.59
N ILE A 81 6.95 -5.66 23.32
CA ILE A 81 6.56 -6.95 22.78
C ILE A 81 5.04 -7.06 22.82
N GLN A 82 4.44 -7.18 21.63
CA GLN A 82 3.00 -7.36 21.47
C GLN A 82 2.62 -8.83 21.65
N VAL A 83 1.44 -9.11 22.20
CA VAL A 83 1.01 -10.49 22.49
C VAL A 83 -0.37 -10.79 21.89
N TYR A 84 -0.44 -11.90 21.16
CA TYR A 84 -1.64 -12.44 20.56
C TYR A 84 -1.98 -13.80 21.15
N ASN A 85 -3.22 -13.99 21.57
CA ASN A 85 -3.73 -15.30 21.94
C ASN A 85 -4.17 -16.04 20.67
N ALA A 86 -3.34 -16.96 20.17
CA ALA A 86 -3.60 -17.70 18.94
C ALA A 86 -4.78 -18.66 19.05
N THR A 87 -5.02 -19.22 20.25
CA THR A 87 -6.15 -20.11 20.51
C THR A 87 -7.48 -19.38 20.49
N LYS A 88 -7.54 -18.18 21.07
CA LYS A 88 -8.74 -17.32 21.08
C LYS A 88 -8.81 -16.38 19.89
N LYS A 89 -7.74 -16.37 19.10
CA LYS A 89 -7.52 -15.50 17.96
C LYS A 89 -7.71 -14.00 18.28
N LYS A 90 -7.28 -13.54 19.45
CA LYS A 90 -7.48 -12.14 19.89
C LYS A 90 -6.17 -11.53 20.38
N MET A 91 -5.94 -10.25 20.02
CA MET A 91 -4.85 -9.45 20.58
C MET A 91 -5.11 -9.12 22.04
N LEU A 92 -4.05 -9.14 22.85
CA LEU A 92 -4.10 -8.65 24.22
C LEU A 92 -3.71 -7.17 24.22
N THR A 93 -4.37 -6.37 25.06
CA THR A 93 -4.08 -4.94 25.18
C THR A 93 -2.93 -4.72 26.16
N GLY A 94 -1.95 -3.91 25.75
CA GLY A 94 -0.70 -3.69 26.49
C GLY A 94 0.50 -4.37 25.82
N CYS A 95 1.68 -4.21 26.39
CA CYS A 95 2.91 -4.81 25.89
C CYS A 95 3.71 -5.44 27.03
N LEU A 96 4.64 -6.32 26.68
CA LEU A 96 5.71 -6.77 27.56
C LEU A 96 6.98 -5.99 27.24
N THR A 97 7.83 -5.79 28.24
CA THR A 97 9.12 -5.12 28.11
C THR A 97 10.21 -6.01 28.68
N PRO A 98 11.39 -6.10 28.05
CA PRO A 98 12.52 -6.82 28.60
C PRO A 98 13.00 -6.20 29.93
N LYS A 99 13.22 -7.06 30.93
CA LYS A 99 13.85 -6.75 32.22
C LYS A 99 14.86 -7.83 32.56
N ASN A 100 15.72 -7.55 33.55
CA ASN A 100 16.75 -8.49 34.01
C ASN A 100 17.57 -9.07 32.85
N ILE A 101 17.94 -8.20 31.89
CA ILE A 101 18.68 -8.59 30.71
C ILE A 101 20.05 -9.14 31.15
N GLY A 102 20.39 -10.34 30.67
CA GLY A 102 21.64 -11.01 30.97
C GLY A 102 22.85 -10.21 30.50
N THR A 103 24.03 -10.53 31.04
CA THR A 103 25.27 -9.83 30.68
C THR A 103 25.68 -10.01 29.22
N ASP A 104 25.18 -11.05 28.56
CA ASP A 104 25.33 -11.29 27.12
C ASP A 104 24.27 -10.57 26.27
N GLY A 105 23.29 -9.94 26.92
CA GLY A 105 22.15 -9.27 26.31
C GLY A 105 21.13 -10.21 25.63
N LYS A 106 21.34 -11.52 25.64
CA LYS A 106 20.53 -12.49 24.84
C LYS A 106 19.45 -13.18 25.64
N THR A 107 19.50 -13.04 26.95
CA THR A 107 18.54 -13.60 27.89
C THR A 107 17.86 -12.45 28.61
N CYS A 108 16.55 -12.53 28.85
CA CYS A 108 15.84 -11.55 29.67
C CYS A 108 14.58 -12.17 30.29
N GLU A 109 13.89 -11.38 31.10
CA GLU A 109 12.52 -11.64 31.52
C GLU A 109 11.59 -10.61 30.85
N LEU A 110 10.62 -11.09 30.08
CA LEU A 110 9.59 -10.24 29.50
C LEU A 110 8.51 -10.00 30.54
N THR A 111 8.34 -8.73 30.92
CA THR A 111 7.41 -8.33 31.99
C THR A 111 6.45 -7.25 31.52
N GLY A 112 5.20 -7.31 31.96
CA GLY A 112 4.21 -6.31 31.58
C GLY A 112 2.81 -6.67 32.06
N LYS A 113 1.88 -5.73 31.82
CA LYS A 113 0.46 -5.92 32.11
C LYS A 113 -0.30 -6.06 30.80
N LEU A 114 -1.00 -7.19 30.65
CA LEU A 114 -1.82 -7.49 29.49
C LEU A 114 -3.29 -7.59 29.90
N THR A 115 -4.16 -6.90 29.18
CA THR A 115 -5.61 -6.99 29.38
C THR A 115 -6.22 -7.86 28.27
N GLY A 116 -7.02 -8.84 28.66
CA GLY A 116 -7.74 -9.70 27.72
C GLY A 116 -8.24 -10.98 28.37
N LYS A 117 -8.52 -12.01 27.56
CA LYS A 117 -8.93 -13.33 28.03
C LYS A 117 -7.84 -14.35 27.72
N ILE A 118 -7.27 -14.94 28.76
CA ILE A 118 -6.25 -15.99 28.67
C ILE A 118 -6.68 -17.12 29.59
N ASN A 119 -6.58 -18.35 29.08
CA ASN A 119 -6.78 -19.56 29.87
C ASN A 119 -5.48 -20.38 29.90
N ALA A 120 -5.30 -21.21 30.93
CA ALA A 120 -4.28 -22.26 30.89
C ALA A 120 -4.52 -23.17 29.67
N GLY A 121 -3.44 -23.49 28.95
CA GLY A 121 -3.43 -24.21 27.69
C GLY A 121 -3.57 -23.34 26.43
N ASP A 122 -3.83 -22.03 26.55
CA ASP A 122 -3.85 -21.15 25.38
C ASP A 122 -2.43 -20.94 24.82
N GLU A 123 -2.31 -20.98 23.50
CA GLU A 123 -1.10 -20.63 22.75
C GLU A 123 -1.01 -19.12 22.61
N LEU A 124 0.10 -18.53 23.07
CA LEU A 124 0.40 -17.11 22.97
C LEU A 124 1.56 -16.89 22.00
N LYS A 125 1.35 -16.00 21.03
CA LYS A 125 2.38 -15.54 20.10
C LYS A 125 2.86 -14.16 20.54
N LEU A 126 4.17 -14.03 20.67
CA LEU A 126 4.86 -12.81 21.06
C LEU A 126 5.54 -12.23 19.84
N PHE A 127 5.41 -10.92 19.64
CA PHE A 127 5.99 -10.23 18.49
C PHE A 127 6.95 -9.15 18.95
N TYR A 128 8.15 -9.23 18.42
CA TYR A 128 9.26 -8.35 18.73
C TYR A 128 9.55 -7.47 17.53
N ASN A 129 9.64 -6.16 17.76
CA ASN A 129 9.93 -5.13 16.76
C ASN A 129 9.06 -5.27 15.49
N MET A 130 7.73 -5.16 15.58
CA MET A 130 6.86 -5.34 14.41
C MET A 130 6.98 -4.17 13.42
N ASN A 131 7.54 -4.41 12.23
CA ASN A 131 7.51 -3.56 11.03
C ASN A 131 7.77 -2.05 11.26
N ILE A 132 9.04 -1.65 11.17
CA ILE A 132 9.43 -0.26 10.87
C ILE A 132 9.98 -0.25 9.44
N LEU A 133 9.38 0.56 8.55
CA LEU A 133 10.05 0.99 7.31
C LEU A 133 10.92 2.17 7.71
N ASP A 134 12.23 1.98 7.74
CA ASP A 134 13.19 3.05 8.05
C ASP A 134 14.01 3.39 6.79
N ASP A 135 13.95 4.65 6.36
CA ASP A 135 14.55 5.17 5.14
C ASP A 135 15.92 5.84 5.36
N GLU A 136 16.44 5.84 6.61
CA GLU A 136 17.73 6.43 6.96
C GLU A 136 18.80 5.38 7.30
N TYR A 137 19.49 4.81 6.29
CA TYR A 137 20.71 4.00 6.51
C TYR A 137 22.00 4.80 6.22
N PRO A 138 23.01 4.77 7.12
CA PRO A 138 24.22 5.57 6.96
C PRO A 138 25.08 5.12 5.77
N ALA A 139 25.50 6.11 4.98
CA ALA A 139 26.10 5.95 3.66
C ALA A 139 27.56 5.47 3.61
N ASN A 140 28.17 4.97 4.69
CA ASN A 140 29.61 4.65 4.66
C ASN A 140 30.02 3.38 5.42
N ASP A 141 30.85 2.62 4.70
CA ASP A 141 31.96 1.75 5.14
C ASP A 141 31.77 0.24 5.37
N GLY A 142 32.67 -0.51 4.73
CA GLY A 142 33.46 -1.52 5.44
C GLY A 142 33.19 -3.00 5.19
N PHE A 143 32.34 -3.39 4.23
CA PHE A 143 31.95 -4.80 4.12
C PHE A 143 32.65 -5.57 3.01
N ILE A 144 33.41 -6.61 3.38
CA ILE A 144 33.93 -7.62 2.47
C ILE A 144 32.96 -8.81 2.50
N TYR A 145 32.16 -8.98 1.45
CA TYR A 145 31.20 -10.10 1.34
C TYR A 145 31.61 -11.08 0.24
N ASN A 146 31.80 -12.34 0.61
CA ASN A 146 32.03 -13.43 -0.35
C ASN A 146 30.74 -14.25 -0.48
N GLU A 147 30.18 -14.19 -1.70
CA GLU A 147 29.17 -15.09 -2.28
C GLU A 147 27.70 -14.91 -1.89
N GLN A 148 26.87 -14.89 -2.94
CA GLN A 148 25.43 -15.10 -2.87
C GLN A 148 25.17 -16.41 -2.13
N ASP A 149 24.59 -16.34 -0.95
CA ASP A 149 23.83 -17.44 -0.39
C ASP A 149 22.94 -16.90 0.71
N ALA A 150 21.85 -17.61 0.99
CA ALA A 150 20.93 -17.42 2.11
C ALA A 150 21.65 -17.65 3.47
N THR A 151 22.69 -16.87 3.65
CA THR A 151 23.47 -16.65 4.86
C THR A 151 22.56 -15.91 5.83
N GLN A 152 22.77 -16.12 7.12
CA GLN A 152 21.86 -15.60 8.13
C GLN A 152 21.94 -14.07 8.16
N ALA A 153 20.79 -13.40 7.96
CA ALA A 153 20.69 -11.93 8.01
C ALA A 153 20.58 -11.43 9.41
N SER A 154 20.99 -10.17 9.56
CA SER A 154 21.28 -9.57 10.83
C SER A 154 20.98 -8.08 10.91
N LEU A 155 19.78 -7.73 10.50
CA LEU A 155 19.08 -6.53 10.90
C LEU A 155 17.64 -7.03 11.12
N ILE A 156 17.07 -6.84 12.30
CA ILE A 156 15.77 -7.44 12.63
C ILE A 156 14.74 -6.34 12.87
N ASP A 157 13.83 -6.19 11.90
CA ASP A 157 12.59 -5.42 12.00
C ASP A 157 11.38 -6.35 12.28
N GLY A 158 11.63 -7.55 12.84
CA GLY A 158 10.59 -8.50 13.26
C GLY A 158 11.10 -9.90 13.71
N ALA A 159 10.77 -10.32 14.94
CA ALA A 159 10.92 -11.70 15.43
C ALA A 159 9.64 -12.19 16.14
N GLU A 160 9.41 -13.50 16.19
CA GLU A 160 8.27 -14.09 16.89
C GLU A 160 8.67 -15.24 17.81
N ALA A 161 7.96 -15.38 18.93
CA ALA A 161 8.05 -16.53 19.82
C ALA A 161 6.66 -17.09 20.09
N THR A 162 6.58 -18.39 20.37
CA THR A 162 5.34 -19.03 20.82
C THR A 162 5.55 -19.62 22.21
N VAL A 163 4.61 -19.36 23.12
CA VAL A 163 4.61 -19.93 24.47
C VAL A 163 3.21 -20.43 24.82
N THR A 164 3.13 -21.43 25.69
CA THR A 164 1.85 -21.92 26.20
C THR A 164 1.58 -21.34 27.58
N ALA A 165 0.40 -20.76 27.79
CA ALA A 165 -0.08 -20.35 29.11
C ALA A 165 -0.22 -21.58 30.02
N SER A 166 0.49 -21.65 31.15
CA SER A 166 0.48 -22.83 32.02
C SER A 166 -0.43 -22.68 33.24
N SER A 167 -0.42 -21.51 33.88
CA SER A 167 -1.25 -21.24 35.05
C SER A 167 -1.50 -19.75 35.23
N ILE A 168 -2.67 -19.43 35.77
CA ILE A 168 -3.06 -18.07 36.16
C ILE A 168 -3.38 -18.12 37.65
N LYS A 169 -2.60 -17.42 38.47
CA LYS A 169 -2.84 -17.31 39.91
C LYS A 169 -2.62 -15.87 40.36
N ASP A 170 -3.58 -15.31 41.08
CA ASP A 170 -3.53 -13.95 41.64
C ASP A 170 -3.23 -12.86 40.57
N GLY A 171 -3.77 -13.03 39.36
CA GLY A 171 -3.52 -12.13 38.24
C GLY A 171 -2.12 -12.25 37.63
N VAL A 172 -1.31 -13.24 38.04
CA VAL A 172 -0.01 -13.55 37.44
C VAL A 172 -0.16 -14.73 36.50
N LEU A 173 0.18 -14.53 35.23
CA LEU A 173 0.23 -15.58 34.22
C LEU A 173 1.65 -16.15 34.14
N LYS A 174 1.77 -17.47 34.26
CA LYS A 174 2.99 -18.23 33.95
C LYS A 174 2.86 -18.93 32.62
N THR A 175 3.98 -19.15 31.94
CA THR A 175 4.09 -19.99 30.75
C THR A 175 4.68 -21.36 31.09
N ALA A 176 4.44 -22.36 30.25
CA ALA A 176 5.06 -23.67 30.38
C ALA A 176 6.52 -23.65 29.89
N ASP A 177 6.77 -22.82 28.88
CA ASP A 177 8.04 -22.73 28.15
C ASP A 177 8.59 -21.31 28.23
N ALA A 178 9.91 -21.20 28.05
CA ALA A 178 10.57 -19.93 27.80
C ALA A 178 10.24 -19.45 26.37
N ALA A 179 10.14 -18.13 26.17
CA ALA A 179 9.99 -17.56 24.85
C ALA A 179 11.33 -17.63 24.09
N SER A 180 11.42 -18.52 23.11
CA SER A 180 12.53 -18.51 22.16
C SER A 180 12.09 -17.76 20.90
N PHE A 181 12.70 -16.61 20.64
CA PHE A 181 12.36 -15.80 19.47
C PHE A 181 13.10 -16.30 18.23
N GLU A 182 12.32 -16.54 17.18
CA GLU A 182 12.77 -16.90 15.84
C GLU A 182 12.57 -15.72 14.88
N LEU A 183 13.47 -15.60 13.91
CA LEU A 183 13.41 -14.53 12.91
C LEU A 183 12.28 -14.79 11.92
N VAL A 184 11.44 -13.78 11.70
CA VAL A 184 10.30 -13.88 10.78
C VAL A 184 10.45 -13.03 9.53
N GLN A 185 11.57 -12.33 9.39
CA GLN A 185 11.89 -11.51 8.23
C GLN A 185 13.31 -11.77 7.76
N SER A 186 13.56 -11.39 6.52
CA SER A 186 14.82 -11.48 5.82
C SER A 186 15.20 -10.12 5.27
N MET A 187 16.49 -9.79 5.35
CA MET A 187 16.98 -8.49 4.91
C MET A 187 17.51 -8.60 3.47
N PHE A 188 17.05 -7.71 2.61
CA PHE A 188 17.58 -7.52 1.27
C PHE A 188 18.51 -6.31 1.25
N ARG A 189 19.67 -6.47 0.62
CA ARG A 189 20.52 -5.37 0.21
C ARG A 189 20.42 -5.22 -1.30
N PHE A 190 19.87 -4.09 -1.71
CA PHE A 190 19.73 -3.73 -3.09
C PHE A 190 20.85 -2.81 -3.54
N ASN A 191 21.22 -2.95 -4.80
CA ASN A 191 22.05 -1.99 -5.52
C ASN A 191 21.64 -2.11 -6.99
N PHE A 192 21.18 -1.01 -7.58
CA PHE A 192 20.65 -1.02 -8.95
C PHE A 192 21.44 -0.08 -9.84
N VAL A 193 21.73 -0.56 -11.04
CA VAL A 193 22.38 0.21 -12.09
C VAL A 193 21.64 0.04 -13.42
N ASP A 194 21.74 1.03 -14.30
CA ASP A 194 21.20 0.96 -15.64
C ASP A 194 22.03 0.03 -16.56
N GLU A 195 21.64 -0.03 -17.83
CA GLU A 195 22.35 -0.80 -18.87
C GLU A 195 23.81 -0.36 -19.10
N ASN A 196 24.18 0.84 -18.65
CA ASN A 196 25.51 1.44 -18.77
C ASN A 196 26.28 1.43 -17.43
N ASP A 197 25.83 0.62 -16.45
CA ASP A 197 26.39 0.48 -15.11
C ASP A 197 26.38 1.79 -14.28
N LYS A 198 25.48 2.73 -14.61
CA LYS A 198 25.27 3.96 -13.85
C LYS A 198 24.20 3.76 -12.77
N PRO A 199 24.34 4.36 -11.58
CA PRO A 199 23.29 4.34 -10.57
C PRO A 199 21.97 4.90 -11.11
N VAL A 200 20.85 4.26 -10.76
CA VAL A 200 19.50 4.76 -11.07
C VAL A 200 18.97 5.51 -9.85
N ASN A 201 18.35 6.67 -10.07
CA ASN A 201 17.64 7.44 -9.04
C ASN A 201 16.23 6.87 -8.90
N ILE A 202 15.99 6.14 -7.82
CA ILE A 202 14.76 5.38 -7.59
C ILE A 202 13.75 6.25 -6.85
N LYS A 203 12.58 6.44 -7.44
CA LYS A 203 11.42 7.11 -6.83
C LYS A 203 10.41 6.13 -6.24
N THR A 204 10.14 5.04 -6.95
CA THR A 204 9.31 3.94 -6.43
C THR A 204 10.01 2.60 -6.60
N PHE A 205 9.76 1.70 -5.66
CA PHE A 205 10.28 0.35 -5.65
C PHE A 205 9.13 -0.62 -5.35
N ARG A 206 9.01 -1.68 -6.16
CA ARG A 206 8.03 -2.74 -6.00
C ARG A 206 8.72 -4.10 -6.13
N ILE A 207 8.26 -5.07 -5.35
CA ILE A 207 8.74 -6.45 -5.37
C ILE A 207 7.56 -7.42 -5.38
N GLN A 208 7.60 -8.35 -6.32
CA GLN A 208 6.59 -9.40 -6.52
C GLN A 208 7.27 -10.78 -6.47
N SER A 209 6.55 -11.81 -6.03
CA SER A 209 7.02 -13.20 -6.06
C SER A 209 6.14 -14.01 -7.01
N GLU A 210 6.75 -14.76 -7.93
CA GLU A 210 6.02 -15.62 -8.86
C GLU A 210 5.21 -16.71 -8.15
N THR A 211 5.70 -17.25 -7.03
CA THR A 211 4.94 -18.25 -6.24
C THR A 211 4.14 -17.62 -5.11
N ASN A 212 3.97 -16.30 -5.12
CA ASN A 212 3.16 -15.61 -4.13
C ASN A 212 3.66 -15.90 -2.69
N SER A 213 4.98 -15.86 -2.50
CA SER A 213 5.65 -16.16 -1.24
C SER A 213 5.87 -14.93 -0.35
N LEU A 214 5.78 -13.70 -0.87
CA LEU A 214 5.92 -12.47 -0.08
C LEU A 214 4.71 -12.20 0.83
N VAL A 215 4.95 -11.66 2.03
CA VAL A 215 3.92 -11.38 3.04
C VAL A 215 3.86 -9.88 3.38
N LEU A 216 3.09 -9.11 2.62
CA LEU A 216 3.03 -7.64 2.68
C LEU A 216 2.82 -7.06 4.09
N TYR A 217 1.89 -7.63 4.85
CA TYR A 217 1.62 -7.24 6.24
C TYR A 217 1.64 -8.46 7.14
N TYR A 218 2.37 -8.35 8.25
CA TYR A 218 2.23 -9.28 9.35
C TYR A 218 1.52 -8.58 10.50
N PHE A 219 0.20 -8.76 10.53
CA PHE A 219 -0.60 -8.48 11.72
C PHE A 219 -1.32 -9.76 12.09
N PRO A 220 -1.26 -10.21 13.36
CA PRO A 220 -2.00 -11.39 13.82
C PRO A 220 -3.54 -11.19 13.84
N LEU A 221 -4.08 -10.12 13.24
CA LEU A 221 -5.51 -9.79 13.28
C LEU A 221 -6.35 -10.81 12.49
N GLU A 222 -7.38 -11.32 13.17
CA GLU A 222 -8.52 -11.99 12.54
C GLU A 222 -9.21 -11.08 11.53
N THR A 223 -9.22 -11.51 10.28
CA THR A 223 -10.33 -12.26 9.70
C THR A 223 -9.74 -13.13 8.59
N GLU A 224 -10.37 -14.25 8.24
CA GLU A 224 -9.93 -15.09 7.12
C GLU A 224 -9.83 -14.35 5.77
N LYS A 225 -10.27 -13.08 5.70
CA LYS A 225 -10.15 -12.21 4.51
C LYS A 225 -8.76 -11.60 4.31
N PHE A 226 -7.98 -11.37 5.37
CA PHE A 226 -6.69 -10.64 5.28
C PHE A 226 -5.46 -11.48 5.62
N LYS A 227 -5.61 -12.77 5.94
CA LYS A 227 -4.47 -13.68 6.08
C LYS A 227 -3.71 -13.79 4.77
N ASN A 228 -2.44 -13.39 4.78
CA ASN A 228 -1.44 -13.77 3.78
C ASN A 228 -1.92 -13.54 2.33
N GLN A 229 -2.47 -12.37 2.02
CA GLN A 229 -2.72 -11.96 0.63
C GLN A 229 -1.34 -11.77 -0.02
N PRO A 230 -0.88 -12.73 -0.83
CA PRO A 230 0.41 -12.63 -1.46
C PRO A 230 0.22 -11.80 -2.71
N MET A 231 0.67 -10.55 -2.71
CA MET A 231 0.47 -9.72 -3.88
C MET A 231 1.74 -8.97 -4.25
N GLU A 232 2.33 -8.22 -3.32
CA GLU A 232 3.41 -7.29 -3.66
C GLU A 232 3.91 -6.59 -2.40
N TYR A 233 5.18 -6.17 -2.33
CA TYR A 233 5.53 -4.98 -1.53
C TYR A 233 5.84 -3.83 -2.47
N ALA A 234 5.41 -2.64 -2.09
CA ALA A 234 5.65 -1.45 -2.85
C ALA A 234 5.88 -0.26 -1.93
N TYR A 235 6.83 0.60 -2.30
CA TYR A 235 7.23 1.77 -1.52
C TYR A 235 7.53 2.95 -2.45
N THR A 236 7.17 4.15 -2.03
CA THR A 236 7.47 5.40 -2.71
C THR A 236 8.35 6.24 -1.79
N PHE A 237 9.53 6.64 -2.26
CA PHE A 237 10.45 7.45 -1.48
C PHE A 237 10.08 8.92 -1.59
N ASP A 238 10.13 9.68 -0.49
CA ASP A 238 9.88 11.12 -0.50
C ASP A 238 10.88 11.87 -1.39
N LYS A 239 12.14 11.46 -1.33
CA LYS A 239 13.23 11.88 -2.23
C LYS A 239 13.77 10.65 -2.94
N THR A 240 14.28 10.80 -4.16
CA THR A 240 14.91 9.64 -4.79
C THR A 240 16.13 9.17 -4.05
N ILE A 241 16.24 7.85 -3.99
CA ILE A 241 17.42 7.18 -3.48
C ILE A 241 18.29 6.73 -4.65
N SER A 242 19.61 6.76 -4.47
CA SER A 242 20.55 6.19 -5.42
C SER A 242 21.57 5.33 -4.67
N GLY A 243 22.03 4.27 -5.33
CA GLY A 243 23.00 3.35 -4.74
C GLY A 243 22.37 2.25 -3.90
N VAL A 244 22.96 1.99 -2.74
CA VAL A 244 22.63 0.84 -1.89
C VAL A 244 21.52 1.20 -0.92
N PHE A 245 20.47 0.39 -0.87
CA PHE A 245 19.45 0.49 0.17
C PHE A 245 19.04 -0.90 0.66
N TYR A 246 18.33 -0.92 1.79
CA TYR A 246 18.01 -2.11 2.54
C TYR A 246 16.51 -2.22 2.74
N MET A 247 15.99 -3.44 2.81
CA MET A 247 14.57 -3.69 3.06
C MET A 247 14.37 -5.03 3.75
N ALA A 248 13.65 -5.03 4.88
CA ALA A 248 13.18 -6.25 5.52
C ALA A 248 11.90 -6.76 4.85
N VAL A 249 11.87 -8.06 4.51
CA VAL A 249 10.70 -8.71 3.90
C VAL A 249 10.43 -10.05 4.58
N ARG A 250 9.16 -10.43 4.68
CA ARG A 250 8.74 -11.74 5.18
C ARG A 250 8.34 -12.65 4.03
N PHE A 251 8.71 -13.91 4.15
CA PHE A 251 8.30 -14.99 3.26
C PHE A 251 7.36 -15.98 3.95
N ASN A 252 6.37 -16.44 3.21
CA ASN A 252 5.64 -17.67 3.49
C ASN A 252 6.45 -18.84 2.93
N GLU A 253 7.30 -19.44 3.77
CA GLU A 253 8.21 -20.51 3.35
C GLU A 253 7.50 -21.76 2.80
N SER A 254 6.24 -21.99 3.16
CA SER A 254 5.46 -23.09 2.58
C SER A 254 5.13 -22.91 1.09
N LYS A 255 5.18 -21.66 0.60
CA LYS A 255 4.97 -21.29 -0.80
C LYS A 255 6.27 -20.99 -1.54
N SER A 256 7.36 -20.70 -0.82
CA SER A 256 8.64 -20.46 -1.47
C SER A 256 9.31 -21.78 -1.84
N SER A 257 9.90 -21.83 -3.03
CA SER A 257 10.61 -23.01 -3.54
C SER A 257 11.80 -22.55 -4.38
N ASP A 258 12.64 -23.49 -4.81
CA ASP A 258 13.75 -23.19 -5.73
C ASP A 258 13.29 -22.74 -7.13
N LYS A 259 11.98 -22.84 -7.42
CA LYS A 259 11.33 -22.30 -8.62
C LYS A 259 10.78 -20.89 -8.43
N ASP A 260 10.79 -20.36 -7.21
CA ASP A 260 10.32 -19.01 -6.93
C ASP A 260 11.29 -17.97 -7.51
N GLN A 261 10.74 -16.84 -7.90
CA GLN A 261 11.48 -15.75 -8.50
C GLN A 261 10.86 -14.44 -8.03
N LEU A 262 11.72 -13.53 -7.56
CA LEU A 262 11.33 -12.18 -7.21
C LEU A 262 11.52 -11.28 -8.41
N THR A 263 10.50 -10.52 -8.76
CA THR A 263 10.57 -9.46 -9.76
C THR A 263 10.62 -8.14 -9.04
N PHE A 264 11.67 -7.36 -9.29
CA PHE A 264 11.78 -5.99 -8.81
C PHE A 264 11.38 -5.04 -9.93
N ILE A 265 10.47 -4.13 -9.62
CA ILE A 265 9.97 -3.10 -10.54
C ILE A 265 10.29 -1.75 -9.90
N ILE A 266 11.01 -0.91 -10.62
CA ILE A 266 11.52 0.38 -10.14
C ILE A 266 11.03 1.48 -11.07
N THR A 267 10.70 2.63 -10.53
CA THR A 267 10.51 3.84 -11.34
C THR A 267 11.47 4.94 -10.91
N ASP A 268 11.96 5.72 -11.86
CA ASP A 268 12.74 6.94 -11.58
C ASP A 268 11.85 8.19 -11.44
N GLU A 269 12.45 9.37 -11.23
CA GLU A 269 11.73 10.66 -11.14
C GLU A 269 11.01 11.03 -12.43
N GLU A 270 11.52 10.58 -13.57
CA GLU A 270 10.93 10.87 -14.88
C GLU A 270 9.80 9.91 -15.25
N GLY A 271 9.54 8.91 -14.38
CA GLY A 271 8.51 7.90 -14.51
C GLY A 271 8.93 6.67 -15.31
N TYR A 272 10.17 6.52 -15.75
CA TYR A 272 10.59 5.33 -16.49
C TYR A 272 10.57 4.10 -15.60
N GLU A 273 9.93 3.04 -16.08
CA GLU A 273 9.91 1.76 -15.39
C GLU A 273 11.09 0.88 -15.79
N TYR A 274 11.70 0.27 -14.78
CA TYR A 274 12.79 -0.68 -14.90
C TYR A 274 12.41 -2.01 -14.24
N LYS A 275 12.86 -3.12 -14.81
CA LYS A 275 12.61 -4.46 -14.26
C LYS A 275 13.89 -5.26 -14.15
N VAL A 276 13.97 -6.09 -13.12
CA VAL A 276 15.00 -7.14 -12.98
C VAL A 276 14.47 -8.25 -12.07
N THR A 277 14.89 -9.49 -12.31
CA THR A 277 14.44 -10.63 -11.53
C THR A 277 15.57 -11.29 -10.74
N LYS A 278 15.21 -11.94 -9.63
CA LYS A 278 16.10 -12.75 -8.81
C LYS A 278 15.46 -14.10 -8.57
N LYS A 279 16.10 -15.15 -9.10
CA LYS A 279 15.75 -16.53 -8.78
C LYS A 279 16.05 -16.84 -7.31
N ALA A 280 15.14 -17.58 -6.69
CA ALA A 280 15.33 -18.13 -5.36
C ALA A 280 16.59 -19.02 -5.30
N PRO A 281 17.26 -19.08 -4.14
CA PRO A 281 18.30 -20.07 -3.91
C PRO A 281 17.68 -21.47 -3.78
N LYS A 282 18.53 -22.50 -3.71
CA LYS A 282 18.10 -23.88 -3.48
C LYS A 282 17.28 -23.97 -2.19
N GLY A 283 16.06 -24.48 -2.29
CA GLY A 283 15.13 -24.60 -1.16
C GLY A 283 14.31 -23.33 -0.87
N GLY A 284 14.29 -22.35 -1.78
CA GLY A 284 13.42 -21.17 -1.70
C GLY A 284 13.98 -20.01 -0.90
N PHE A 285 13.25 -18.90 -0.93
CA PHE A 285 13.44 -17.80 0.02
C PHE A 285 12.94 -18.22 1.40
N LYS A 286 13.70 -17.86 2.43
CA LYS A 286 13.47 -18.21 3.82
C LYS A 286 13.58 -16.97 4.68
N ASN A 287 12.95 -16.97 5.84
CA ASN A 287 13.06 -15.96 6.87
C ASN A 287 14.39 -16.10 7.63
N GLY A 288 14.84 -15.02 8.26
CA GLY A 288 16.12 -14.95 8.95
C GLY A 288 17.33 -14.96 8.02
N LYS A 289 17.16 -14.66 6.73
CA LYS A 289 18.20 -14.75 5.70
C LYS A 289 18.57 -13.39 5.12
N TYR A 290 19.82 -13.28 4.69
CA TYR A 290 20.37 -12.11 4.02
C TYR A 290 20.47 -12.36 2.54
N TYR A 291 19.87 -11.48 1.77
CA TYR A 291 19.87 -11.54 0.32
C TYR A 291 20.60 -10.33 -0.23
N TYR A 292 21.75 -10.57 -0.85
CA TYR A 292 22.50 -9.53 -1.55
C TYR A 292 23.11 -10.09 -2.84
N ASN A 293 23.43 -9.19 -3.77
CA ASN A 293 24.24 -9.51 -4.93
C ASN A 293 25.62 -8.88 -4.82
N LYS A 294 26.65 -9.61 -5.25
CA LYS A 294 28.03 -9.11 -5.32
C LYS A 294 28.17 -7.97 -6.32
N SER A 295 27.49 -8.10 -7.46
CA SER A 295 27.35 -7.04 -8.46
C SER A 295 26.00 -6.36 -8.32
N ALA A 296 25.90 -5.10 -8.73
CA ALA A 296 24.62 -4.42 -8.83
C ALA A 296 23.66 -5.20 -9.74
N PHE A 297 22.36 -5.15 -9.43
CA PHE A 297 21.31 -5.58 -10.33
C PHE A 297 21.30 -4.64 -11.54
N LYS A 298 21.53 -5.21 -12.71
CA LYS A 298 21.43 -4.49 -13.97
C LYS A 298 19.96 -4.41 -14.38
N LEU A 299 19.44 -3.19 -14.39
CA LEU A 299 18.06 -2.90 -14.69
C LEU A 299 17.83 -2.86 -16.20
N GLU A 300 16.79 -3.56 -16.64
CA GLU A 300 16.28 -3.42 -18.01
C GLU A 300 15.23 -2.31 -18.04
N LYS A 301 15.53 -1.26 -18.79
CA LYS A 301 14.58 -0.17 -19.03
C LYS A 301 13.44 -0.69 -19.90
N THR A 302 12.22 -0.60 -19.39
CA THR A 302 11.02 -0.99 -20.16
C THR A 302 10.56 0.17 -21.05
N SER A 303 9.65 -0.11 -21.99
CA SER A 303 8.94 0.93 -22.71
C SER A 303 7.92 1.69 -21.84
N ASN A 304 7.60 1.16 -20.66
CA ASN A 304 6.57 1.73 -19.80
C ASN A 304 7.05 3.02 -19.14
N ARG A 305 6.11 3.96 -19.01
CA ARG A 305 6.36 5.23 -18.33
C ARG A 305 5.15 5.61 -17.49
N VAL A 306 5.35 5.74 -16.18
CA VAL A 306 4.31 6.15 -15.23
C VAL A 306 4.04 7.65 -15.41
N PRO A 307 2.77 8.09 -15.54
CA PRO A 307 2.47 9.51 -15.54
C PRO A 307 2.76 10.16 -14.19
N ASN A 308 2.81 11.48 -14.15
CA ASN A 308 2.74 12.19 -12.89
C ASN A 308 1.29 12.10 -12.36
N ILE A 309 1.15 11.56 -11.15
CA ILE A 309 -0.15 11.39 -10.49
C ILE A 309 -0.16 12.16 -9.18
N GLU A 310 -1.17 13.01 -9.01
CA GLU A 310 -1.47 13.68 -7.74
C GLU A 310 -2.82 13.15 -7.22
N TRP A 311 -2.79 12.42 -6.10
CA TRP A 311 -3.99 11.87 -5.48
C TRP A 311 -4.64 12.91 -4.56
N ILE A 312 -5.91 13.28 -4.83
CA ILE A 312 -6.61 14.37 -4.13
C ILE A 312 -7.63 13.82 -3.13
N LYS A 313 -8.53 12.92 -3.58
CA LYS A 313 -9.51 12.23 -2.73
C LYS A 313 -9.58 10.75 -3.07
N VAL A 314 -8.78 9.97 -2.34
CA VAL A 314 -8.68 8.51 -2.47
C VAL A 314 -8.55 7.93 -1.06
N GLU A 315 -9.08 6.72 -0.81
CA GLU A 315 -9.00 6.07 0.51
C GLU A 315 -7.58 6.07 1.08
N ILE A 316 -7.42 6.64 2.28
CA ILE A 316 -6.14 6.70 3.02
C ILE A 316 -5.68 5.26 3.31
N GLY A 317 -4.49 4.90 2.85
CA GLY A 317 -3.89 3.57 3.02
C GLY A 317 -3.87 2.72 1.75
N GLN A 318 -4.61 3.08 0.70
CA GLN A 318 -4.36 2.59 -0.65
C GLN A 318 -3.29 3.49 -1.27
N ILE A 319 -2.01 3.15 -1.07
CA ILE A 319 -1.02 3.62 -2.04
C ILE A 319 -1.38 2.88 -3.34
N VAL A 320 -1.94 3.62 -4.29
CA VAL A 320 -2.49 3.06 -5.53
C VAL A 320 -1.32 2.68 -6.42
N TYR A 321 -0.78 1.48 -6.22
CA TYR A 321 0.20 0.87 -7.11
C TYR A 321 -0.54 0.19 -8.28
N PRO A 322 0.02 0.21 -9.49
CA PRO A 322 -0.62 -0.44 -10.61
C PRO A 322 -0.51 -1.96 -10.45
N ASN A 323 -1.53 -2.72 -10.81
CA ASN A 323 -1.47 -4.18 -10.74
C ASN A 323 -0.44 -4.78 -11.75
N ASP A 324 -0.39 -6.09 -11.82
CA ASP A 324 0.38 -6.88 -12.80
C ASP A 324 0.06 -6.55 -14.28
N HIS A 325 -1.09 -5.92 -14.56
CA HIS A 325 -1.50 -5.44 -15.88
C HIS A 325 -1.20 -3.95 -16.11
N ASN A 326 -0.40 -3.33 -15.22
CA ASN A 326 -0.10 -1.91 -15.20
C ASN A 326 -1.34 -1.02 -15.05
N CYS A 327 -2.38 -1.50 -14.37
CA CYS A 327 -3.61 -0.75 -14.14
C CYS A 327 -3.72 -0.31 -12.67
N TYR A 328 -3.86 0.99 -12.48
CA TYR A 328 -4.16 1.61 -11.19
C TYR A 328 -5.62 1.38 -10.82
N TYR A 329 -5.87 0.90 -9.60
CA TYR A 329 -7.21 0.84 -9.03
C TYR A 329 -7.36 1.96 -8.01
N ALA A 330 -8.22 2.93 -8.30
CA ALA A 330 -8.50 4.03 -7.39
C ALA A 330 -9.98 4.03 -7.01
N ASN A 331 -10.24 4.09 -5.71
CA ASN A 331 -11.56 4.26 -5.12
C ASN A 331 -11.57 5.54 -4.28
N GLY A 332 -12.67 6.30 -4.33
CA GLY A 332 -12.83 7.45 -3.44
C GLY A 332 -13.09 7.00 -2.00
N VAL A 333 -12.92 7.94 -1.07
CA VAL A 333 -13.05 7.69 0.38
C VAL A 333 -14.48 7.26 0.72
N GLU A 334 -14.65 6.28 1.61
CA GLU A 334 -15.95 6.03 2.25
C GLU A 334 -16.33 7.22 3.14
N ASP A 335 -17.55 7.75 2.98
CA ASP A 335 -18.06 8.77 3.88
C ASP A 335 -18.56 8.17 5.22
N GLU A 336 -18.95 9.05 6.15
CA GLU A 336 -19.45 8.66 7.48
C GLU A 336 -20.72 7.78 7.43
N ASN A 337 -21.39 7.70 6.28
CA ASN A 337 -22.57 6.86 6.04
C ASN A 337 -22.23 5.59 5.22
N SER A 338 -20.94 5.25 5.09
CA SER A 338 -20.46 4.13 4.28
C SER A 338 -20.85 4.23 2.79
N SER A 339 -21.12 5.44 2.30
CA SER A 339 -21.31 5.69 0.87
C SER A 339 -19.96 5.92 0.22
N LYS A 340 -19.69 5.18 -0.85
CA LYS A 340 -18.42 5.28 -1.59
C LYS A 340 -18.41 6.55 -2.42
N LEU A 341 -17.51 7.47 -2.09
CA LEU A 341 -17.36 8.72 -2.82
C LEU A 341 -16.63 8.49 -4.15
N PRO A 342 -16.81 9.39 -5.14
CA PRO A 342 -15.97 9.40 -6.33
C PRO A 342 -14.49 9.61 -6.00
N ALA A 343 -13.60 8.93 -6.71
CA ALA A 343 -12.17 9.22 -6.62
C ALA A 343 -11.84 10.57 -7.26
N GLU A 344 -10.84 11.29 -6.73
CA GLU A 344 -10.36 12.54 -7.33
C GLU A 344 -8.82 12.54 -7.42
N PHE A 345 -8.30 12.80 -8.62
CA PHE A 345 -6.85 12.84 -8.87
C PHE A 345 -6.49 13.61 -10.15
N SER A 346 -5.24 14.05 -10.24
CA SER A 346 -4.68 14.73 -11.41
C SER A 346 -3.69 13.84 -12.16
N LEU A 347 -3.69 13.92 -13.49
CA LEU A 347 -2.73 13.27 -14.37
C LEU A 347 -2.03 14.30 -15.27
N SER A 348 -0.72 14.16 -15.40
CA SER A 348 0.11 14.98 -16.30
C SER A 348 1.36 14.24 -16.78
N GLY A 349 2.10 14.84 -17.71
CA GLY A 349 3.34 14.27 -18.23
C GLY A 349 3.10 13.15 -19.22
N ILE A 350 4.05 12.20 -19.31
CA ILE A 350 3.99 11.13 -20.30
C ILE A 350 3.58 9.82 -19.61
N SER A 351 2.56 9.15 -20.14
CA SER A 351 2.15 7.81 -19.73
C SER A 351 2.35 6.82 -20.87
N ASN A 352 3.03 5.71 -20.65
CA ASN A 352 3.09 4.61 -21.61
C ASN A 352 2.83 3.28 -20.91
N GLY A 353 1.83 2.54 -21.39
CA GLY A 353 1.53 1.20 -20.92
C GLY A 353 0.76 1.12 -19.60
N PHE A 354 0.25 2.23 -19.06
CA PHE A 354 -0.56 2.28 -17.83
C PHE A 354 -2.03 2.61 -18.07
N CYS A 355 -2.91 2.07 -17.22
CA CYS A 355 -4.36 2.27 -17.27
C CYS A 355 -4.95 2.58 -15.88
N PHE A 356 -6.21 3.02 -15.84
CA PHE A 356 -6.94 3.33 -14.61
C PHE A 356 -8.30 2.62 -14.59
N GLN A 357 -8.52 1.81 -13.57
CA GLN A 357 -9.77 1.09 -13.33
C GLN A 357 -10.44 1.59 -12.05
N LEU A 358 -11.63 2.14 -12.19
CA LEU A 358 -12.31 2.91 -11.14
C LEU A 358 -13.62 2.21 -10.79
N GLN A 359 -13.72 1.68 -9.56
CA GLN A 359 -14.91 0.93 -9.13
C GLN A 359 -16.08 1.84 -8.72
N HIS A 360 -15.87 3.15 -8.70
CA HIS A 360 -16.91 4.15 -8.46
C HIS A 360 -16.75 5.28 -9.46
N GLY A 361 -17.50 6.36 -9.24
CA GLY A 361 -17.34 7.56 -10.05
C GLY A 361 -15.94 8.15 -9.86
N ALA A 362 -15.52 9.02 -10.76
CA ALA A 362 -14.28 9.74 -10.57
C ALA A 362 -14.29 11.12 -11.22
N THR A 363 -13.50 12.01 -10.64
CA THR A 363 -13.07 13.26 -11.26
C THR A 363 -11.59 13.17 -11.54
N ILE A 364 -11.21 13.28 -12.82
CA ILE A 364 -9.82 13.23 -13.27
C ILE A 364 -9.46 14.60 -13.85
N HIS A 365 -8.48 15.26 -13.25
CA HIS A 365 -7.92 16.50 -13.79
C HIS A 365 -6.80 16.16 -14.77
N LEU A 366 -6.98 16.52 -16.04
CA LEU A 366 -5.98 16.32 -17.09
C LEU A 366 -5.28 17.65 -17.38
N ASN A 367 -3.96 17.68 -17.25
CA ASN A 367 -3.17 18.88 -17.51
C ASN A 367 -1.81 18.54 -18.15
N GLY A 368 -1.71 18.64 -19.47
CA GLY A 368 -0.46 18.34 -20.19
C GLY A 368 -0.13 16.84 -20.20
N LEU A 369 -1.14 15.97 -20.29
CA LEU A 369 -0.96 14.53 -20.38
C LEU A 369 -0.73 14.09 -21.84
N ASP A 370 0.30 13.28 -22.09
CA ASP A 370 0.48 12.51 -23.33
C ASP A 370 0.55 11.02 -22.99
N ALA A 371 -0.55 10.30 -23.21
CA ALA A 371 -0.71 8.92 -22.82
C ALA A 371 -0.86 7.97 -24.02
N THR A 372 -0.19 6.82 -23.94
CA THR A 372 -0.40 5.68 -24.84
C THR A 372 -0.67 4.42 -24.02
N TYR A 373 -1.70 3.66 -24.39
CA TYR A 373 -2.02 2.39 -23.75
C TYR A 373 -2.41 1.33 -24.79
N GLU A 374 -1.60 0.28 -24.87
CA GLU A 374 -1.73 -0.84 -25.80
C GLU A 374 -1.50 -2.16 -25.04
N ASN A 375 -2.48 -2.61 -24.27
CA ASN A 375 -2.43 -3.92 -23.61
C ASN A 375 -3.63 -4.76 -24.06
N GLY A 376 -3.39 -6.00 -24.51
CA GLY A 376 -4.37 -6.83 -25.23
C GLY A 376 -5.54 -7.37 -24.41
N ASN A 377 -5.56 -7.15 -23.08
CA ASN A 377 -6.56 -7.75 -22.18
C ASN A 377 -7.45 -6.75 -21.43
N ASN A 378 -7.06 -5.47 -21.32
CA ASN A 378 -7.85 -4.43 -20.65
C ASN A 378 -8.03 -3.25 -21.61
N ASN A 379 -9.28 -2.81 -21.77
CA ASN A 379 -9.73 -2.29 -23.06
C ASN A 379 -9.72 -0.75 -23.21
N GLN A 380 -9.23 0.00 -22.22
CA GLN A 380 -9.29 1.46 -22.15
C GLN A 380 -8.13 2.04 -21.31
N PHE A 381 -7.75 3.29 -21.57
CA PHE A 381 -6.87 4.05 -20.69
C PHE A 381 -7.55 4.35 -19.34
N VAL A 382 -8.85 4.70 -19.35
CA VAL A 382 -9.67 4.87 -18.15
C VAL A 382 -10.97 4.10 -18.30
N ASN A 383 -11.31 3.29 -17.30
CA ASN A 383 -12.61 2.62 -17.18
C ASN A 383 -13.23 2.90 -15.80
N SER A 384 -14.43 3.47 -15.76
CA SER A 384 -15.22 3.68 -14.55
C SER A 384 -16.53 2.90 -14.62
N VAL A 385 -16.93 2.29 -13.50
CA VAL A 385 -18.24 1.62 -13.39
C VAL A 385 -19.38 2.58 -13.01
N SER A 386 -19.11 3.89 -12.92
CA SER A 386 -20.12 4.93 -12.64
C SER A 386 -19.83 6.18 -13.47
N VAL A 387 -20.20 7.37 -12.99
CA VAL A 387 -20.00 8.66 -13.66
C VAL A 387 -18.51 9.02 -13.70
N LEU A 388 -18.04 9.47 -14.87
CA LEU A 388 -16.68 9.95 -15.08
C LEU A 388 -16.69 11.43 -15.44
N ASN A 389 -16.08 12.25 -14.60
CA ASN A 389 -15.83 13.66 -14.89
C ASN A 389 -14.37 13.83 -15.31
N LEU A 390 -14.16 14.43 -16.47
CA LEU A 390 -12.85 14.78 -17.00
C LEU A 390 -12.72 16.30 -17.01
N ASP A 391 -11.87 16.83 -16.14
CA ASP A 391 -11.55 18.25 -16.09
C ASP A 391 -10.34 18.52 -16.98
N ILE A 392 -10.59 19.05 -18.17
CA ILE A 392 -9.62 19.17 -19.26
C ILE A 392 -8.98 20.56 -19.22
N ASN A 393 -7.71 20.61 -18.85
CA ASN A 393 -6.92 21.84 -18.85
C ASN A 393 -5.66 21.67 -19.71
N GLY A 394 -5.23 22.73 -20.38
CA GLY A 394 -4.09 22.64 -21.31
C GLY A 394 -4.35 21.70 -22.48
N GLU A 395 -3.28 21.20 -23.09
CA GLU A 395 -3.36 20.24 -24.20
C GLU A 395 -3.10 18.83 -23.68
N ASN A 396 -3.99 17.89 -24.00
CA ASN A 396 -3.89 16.49 -23.57
C ASN A 396 -4.08 15.56 -24.77
N ARG A 397 -3.39 14.42 -24.75
CA ARG A 397 -3.46 13.39 -25.77
C ARG A 397 -3.54 12.01 -25.14
N VAL A 398 -4.44 11.16 -25.63
CA VAL A 398 -4.55 9.76 -25.22
C VAL A 398 -4.71 8.88 -26.46
N THR A 399 -3.83 7.89 -26.60
CA THR A 399 -3.81 6.95 -27.72
C THR A 399 -4.05 5.52 -27.23
N CYS A 400 -5.12 4.90 -27.73
CA CYS A 400 -5.48 3.51 -27.52
C CYS A 400 -5.72 2.84 -28.89
N SER A 401 -4.65 2.72 -29.67
CA SER A 401 -4.64 2.35 -31.10
C SER A 401 -5.20 0.96 -31.44
N THR A 402 -5.44 0.12 -30.43
CA THR A 402 -6.00 -1.24 -30.56
C THR A 402 -7.47 -1.33 -30.11
N HIS A 403 -8.04 -0.27 -29.52
CA HIS A 403 -9.35 -0.32 -28.86
C HIS A 403 -10.37 0.67 -29.43
N SER A 404 -11.66 0.51 -29.09
CA SER A 404 -12.74 1.38 -29.59
C SER A 404 -12.95 2.68 -28.82
N ASN A 405 -12.39 2.79 -27.63
CA ASN A 405 -12.49 3.95 -26.76
C ASN A 405 -11.25 4.03 -25.85
N ALA A 406 -10.84 5.24 -25.49
CA ALA A 406 -9.79 5.49 -24.52
C ALA A 406 -10.36 5.73 -23.12
N PHE A 407 -11.53 6.38 -23.06
CA PHE A 407 -12.27 6.63 -21.82
C PHE A 407 -13.61 5.91 -21.86
N SER A 408 -13.96 5.25 -20.76
CA SER A 408 -15.24 4.56 -20.63
C SER A 408 -15.83 4.75 -19.23
N ALA A 409 -17.14 4.90 -19.20
CA ALA A 409 -17.96 4.94 -18.00
C ALA A 409 -19.20 4.05 -18.18
N SER A 410 -19.61 3.34 -17.13
CA SER A 410 -20.96 2.74 -17.12
C SER A 410 -22.04 3.78 -16.79
N GLY A 411 -21.65 4.91 -16.20
CA GLY A 411 -22.44 6.13 -16.04
C GLY A 411 -22.22 7.14 -17.18
N ASP A 412 -22.62 8.38 -16.95
CA ASP A 412 -22.32 9.49 -17.87
C ASP A 412 -20.83 9.84 -17.85
N VAL A 413 -20.30 10.30 -18.99
CA VAL A 413 -19.05 11.04 -19.07
C VAL A 413 -19.35 12.52 -19.21
N LYS A 414 -18.68 13.36 -18.43
CA LYS A 414 -18.77 14.82 -18.48
C LYS A 414 -17.40 15.46 -18.60
N LEU A 415 -17.31 16.50 -19.43
CA LEU A 415 -16.10 17.26 -19.73
C LEU A 415 -16.30 18.69 -19.23
N SER A 416 -15.34 19.14 -18.41
CA SER A 416 -15.23 20.52 -17.92
C SER A 416 -13.83 21.09 -18.21
N GLY A 417 -13.59 22.34 -17.81
CA GLY A 417 -12.26 22.96 -17.87
C GLY A 417 -12.08 23.93 -19.03
N LYS A 418 -10.81 24.18 -19.36
CA LYS A 418 -10.37 25.10 -20.42
C LYS A 418 -9.15 24.52 -21.14
N GLY A 419 -9.38 23.59 -22.05
CA GLY A 419 -8.31 22.86 -22.71
C GLY A 419 -8.77 22.02 -23.89
N THR A 420 -7.85 21.18 -24.36
CA THR A 420 -8.09 20.21 -25.43
C THR A 420 -7.74 18.79 -24.98
N LEU A 421 -8.51 17.83 -25.47
CA LEU A 421 -8.26 16.40 -25.31
C LEU A 421 -8.31 15.75 -26.70
N THR A 422 -7.17 15.26 -27.15
CA THR A 422 -7.03 14.51 -28.40
C THR A 422 -7.07 13.02 -28.09
N VAL A 423 -8.00 12.28 -28.71
CA VAL A 423 -8.17 10.85 -28.49
C VAL A 423 -7.99 10.08 -29.79
N THR A 424 -7.12 9.08 -29.78
CA THR A 424 -6.84 8.19 -30.93
C THR A 424 -7.22 6.75 -30.61
N VAL A 425 -8.02 6.09 -31.45
CA VAL A 425 -8.56 4.74 -31.22
C VAL A 425 -8.70 3.91 -32.51
N SER A 426 -8.83 2.59 -32.42
CA SER A 426 -8.93 1.63 -33.56
C SER A 426 -10.32 1.52 -34.19
N LYS A 427 -11.37 1.97 -33.49
CA LYS A 427 -12.76 1.95 -34.00
C LYS A 427 -13.41 3.30 -33.79
N TYR A 428 -14.21 3.73 -34.76
CA TYR A 428 -14.79 5.06 -34.77
C TYR A 428 -16.14 5.22 -34.06
N ILE A 429 -16.77 4.12 -33.66
CA ILE A 429 -18.18 4.12 -33.19
C ILE A 429 -18.38 5.06 -31.99
N TYR A 430 -17.45 5.06 -31.04
CA TYR A 430 -17.57 5.86 -29.80
C TYR A 430 -16.73 7.13 -29.83
N CYS A 431 -16.06 7.45 -30.93
CA CYS A 431 -15.24 8.67 -31.05
C CYS A 431 -14.20 8.81 -29.91
N GLY A 432 -13.70 7.69 -29.40
CA GLY A 432 -12.73 7.66 -28.31
C GLY A 432 -13.29 7.74 -26.88
N ILE A 433 -14.56 8.09 -26.66
CA ILE A 433 -15.16 8.25 -25.32
C ILE A 433 -16.47 7.48 -25.26
N SER A 434 -16.72 6.68 -24.23
CA SER A 434 -17.94 5.88 -24.07
C SER A 434 -18.59 6.10 -22.71
N GLY A 435 -19.92 6.18 -22.69
CA GLY A 435 -20.72 6.42 -21.49
C GLY A 435 -22.21 6.24 -21.74
N ASN A 436 -23.04 6.42 -20.72
CA ASN A 436 -24.50 6.43 -20.85
C ASN A 436 -25.01 7.53 -21.78
N ASN A 437 -24.21 8.57 -22.05
CA ASN A 437 -24.49 9.58 -23.07
C ASN A 437 -24.79 8.94 -24.45
N TYR A 438 -24.19 7.78 -24.75
CA TYR A 438 -24.36 7.03 -26.00
C TYR A 438 -25.52 6.00 -25.96
N LYS A 439 -26.09 5.67 -24.79
CA LYS A 439 -27.19 4.69 -24.67
C LYS A 439 -28.55 5.28 -25.05
N ASN A 440 -28.70 6.60 -25.04
CA ASN A 440 -29.98 7.26 -25.29
C ASN A 440 -30.37 7.32 -26.78
N THR A 441 -29.53 6.83 -27.70
CA THR A 441 -29.75 6.98 -29.15
C THR A 441 -30.39 5.78 -29.86
N SER A 442 -30.41 4.57 -29.28
CA SER A 442 -31.28 3.42 -29.63
C SER A 442 -30.64 2.11 -29.14
N ASN A 443 -31.44 1.30 -28.44
CA ASN A 443 -31.04 0.03 -27.83
C ASN A 443 -30.79 -1.09 -28.84
N ASN A 444 -29.69 -1.08 -29.60
CA ASN A 444 -29.18 -2.30 -30.24
C ASN A 444 -27.66 -2.27 -30.36
N TYR A 445 -27.03 -3.37 -29.91
CA TYR A 445 -25.59 -3.60 -29.77
C TYR A 445 -24.80 -3.70 -31.09
N GLU A 446 -25.34 -3.19 -32.20
CA GLU A 446 -24.67 -3.15 -33.50
C GLU A 446 -24.74 -1.75 -34.11
N ILE A 447 -24.09 -0.80 -33.44
CA ILE A 447 -23.96 0.56 -33.95
C ILE A 447 -22.81 0.58 -34.97
N THR A 448 -23.14 0.68 -36.26
CA THR A 448 -22.17 0.77 -37.38
C THR A 448 -21.88 2.20 -37.82
N THR A 449 -22.45 3.20 -37.16
CA THR A 449 -22.34 4.62 -37.51
C THR A 449 -21.78 5.45 -36.37
N GLU A 450 -21.03 6.49 -36.71
CA GLU A 450 -20.46 7.44 -35.74
C GLU A 450 -21.58 8.23 -35.07
N ILE A 451 -21.66 8.19 -33.74
CA ILE A 451 -22.65 8.94 -32.97
C ILE A 451 -22.00 10.22 -32.41
N ASP A 452 -22.61 11.37 -32.71
CA ASP A 452 -22.22 12.63 -32.11
C ASP A 452 -23.04 12.89 -30.84
N VAL A 453 -22.38 12.75 -29.68
CA VAL A 453 -22.93 13.10 -28.36
C VAL A 453 -22.20 14.30 -27.74
N THR A 454 -21.52 15.11 -28.55
CA THR A 454 -20.63 16.18 -28.06
C THR A 454 -21.34 17.14 -27.12
N SER A 455 -22.61 17.47 -27.39
CA SER A 455 -23.39 18.36 -26.51
C SER A 455 -23.70 17.74 -25.14
N GLN A 456 -23.87 16.42 -25.08
CA GLN A 456 -24.17 15.65 -23.88
C GLN A 456 -22.92 15.44 -23.02
N LEU A 457 -21.73 15.53 -23.62
CA LEU A 457 -20.45 15.46 -22.93
C LEU A 457 -20.16 16.73 -22.13
N ALA A 458 -20.76 17.88 -22.44
CA ALA A 458 -20.50 19.10 -21.69
C ALA A 458 -21.05 19.02 -20.25
N ALA A 459 -20.19 19.32 -19.26
CA ALA A 459 -20.62 19.59 -17.90
C ALA A 459 -21.45 20.90 -17.83
N GLU A 460 -22.22 21.06 -16.74
CA GLU A 460 -22.96 22.29 -16.51
C GLU A 460 -22.00 23.50 -16.45
N GLY A 461 -22.37 24.59 -17.12
CA GLY A 461 -21.52 25.78 -17.23
C GLY A 461 -20.42 25.69 -18.31
N TYR A 462 -20.33 24.61 -19.07
CA TYR A 462 -19.31 24.44 -20.12
C TYR A 462 -19.88 24.17 -21.51
N THR A 463 -19.07 24.42 -22.52
CA THR A 463 -19.28 24.04 -23.92
C THR A 463 -18.19 23.08 -24.34
N VAL A 464 -18.55 22.09 -25.15
CA VAL A 464 -17.62 21.15 -25.76
C VAL A 464 -17.82 21.22 -27.27
N THR A 465 -16.73 21.36 -28.00
CA THR A 465 -16.71 21.14 -29.46
C THR A 465 -15.80 19.96 -29.77
N ARG A 466 -16.12 19.23 -30.83
CA ARG A 466 -15.34 18.09 -31.30
C ARG A 466 -14.91 18.36 -32.74
N SER A 467 -13.65 18.06 -33.06
CA SER A 467 -13.17 18.10 -34.44
C SER A 467 -13.93 17.10 -35.33
N ALA A 468 -13.84 17.28 -36.65
CA ALA A 468 -14.13 16.18 -37.56
C ALA A 468 -13.19 15.00 -37.27
N ARG A 469 -13.65 13.79 -37.53
CA ARG A 469 -12.81 12.59 -37.46
C ARG A 469 -11.64 12.72 -38.43
N GLN A 470 -10.44 12.50 -37.93
CA GLN A 470 -9.26 12.29 -38.74
C GLN A 470 -9.02 10.78 -38.89
N ASP A 471 -8.90 10.30 -40.12
CA ASP A 471 -8.45 8.94 -40.44
C ASP A 471 -6.93 8.95 -40.61
N ASN A 472 -6.21 8.14 -39.84
CA ASN A 472 -4.76 8.16 -39.80
C ASN A 472 -4.11 7.20 -40.82
N ALA A 473 -4.90 6.53 -41.66
CA ALA A 473 -4.44 5.57 -42.68
C ALA A 473 -3.73 4.31 -42.15
N ASP A 474 -3.56 4.16 -40.83
CA ASP A 474 -3.06 2.97 -40.14
C ASP A 474 -4.18 2.12 -39.50
N GLY A 475 -5.44 2.47 -39.79
CA GLY A 475 -6.64 1.87 -39.18
C GLY A 475 -7.06 2.52 -37.86
N SER A 476 -6.35 3.55 -37.39
CA SER A 476 -6.77 4.37 -36.25
C SER A 476 -7.47 5.66 -36.67
N TYR A 477 -8.24 6.20 -35.73
CA TYR A 477 -9.07 7.38 -35.91
C TYR A 477 -8.85 8.34 -34.74
N THR A 478 -8.80 9.64 -35.04
CA THR A 478 -8.53 10.70 -34.06
C THR A 478 -9.66 11.72 -34.00
N TRP A 479 -10.01 12.15 -32.79
CA TRP A 479 -10.86 13.32 -32.51
C TRP A 479 -10.18 14.23 -31.51
N THR A 480 -10.37 15.54 -31.65
CA THR A 480 -9.98 16.55 -30.66
C THR A 480 -11.22 17.18 -30.05
N TYR A 481 -11.37 17.05 -28.74
CA TYR A 481 -12.40 17.73 -27.94
C TYR A 481 -11.82 19.02 -27.39
N THR A 482 -12.51 20.15 -27.59
CA THR A 482 -12.14 21.45 -27.01
C THR A 482 -13.21 21.84 -25.99
N VAL A 483 -12.79 22.15 -24.76
CA VAL A 483 -13.69 22.51 -23.66
C VAL A 483 -13.48 23.97 -23.28
N LYS A 484 -14.57 24.71 -23.10
CA LYS A 484 -14.55 26.12 -22.66
C LYS A 484 -15.71 26.42 -21.71
N PRO A 485 -15.54 27.30 -20.70
CA PRO A 485 -16.66 27.84 -19.95
C PRO A 485 -17.69 28.52 -20.87
N LYS A 486 -18.98 28.46 -20.52
CA LYS A 486 -20.02 29.26 -21.15
C LYS A 486 -19.80 30.74 -20.79
N GLU A 487 -19.86 31.60 -21.79
CA GLU A 487 -19.83 33.06 -21.60
C GLU A 487 -21.13 33.60 -21.01
#